data_AF-A0A2D4K5J2-F1
#
_entry.id   AF-A0A2D4K5J2-F1
#
_cell.length_a   1.000
_cell.length_b   1.000
_cell.length_c   1.000
_cell.angle_alpha   90.00
_cell.angle_beta   90.00
_cell.angle_gamma   90.00
#
_symmetry.space_group_name_H-M   'P 1'
#
loop_
_entity.id
_entity.type
_entity.pdbx_description
1 polymer ?
#
loop_
_entity_poly.entity_id
_entity_poly.type
_entity_poly.pdbx_seq_one_letter_code
_entity_poly.pdbx_strand_id
1 'polypeptide(L)'
;AFNPAGTGQEVWQDLLADGRLASPQGQSPPTEKGEVCAAAVCATCVVAGHGHGVLELGLAWDMPRIHFGSAEKEHRRWYTRFFGSDGNACPALSHHLLSRYEVWEKKIEAWQGPILANSDLPPWYKSALFN
;
A
#
# COMPACT_ATOMS: atom_id res chain seq x y z
N ALA A 1 -11.21 -11.22 -6.96
CA ALA A 1 -12.12 -10.24 -6.32
C ALA A 1 -13.04 -11.02 -5.39
N PHE A 2 -13.40 -10.43 -4.26
CA PHE A 2 -14.23 -11.09 -3.25
C PHE A 2 -15.18 -10.05 -2.63
N ASN A 3 -16.34 -10.47 -2.10
CA ASN A 3 -17.29 -9.54 -1.49
C ASN A 3 -16.87 -9.23 -0.04
N PRO A 4 -16.44 -7.99 0.28
CA PRO A 4 -15.98 -7.65 1.62
C PRO A 4 -17.09 -7.61 2.67
N ALA A 5 -18.36 -7.54 2.26
CA ALA A 5 -19.51 -7.62 3.17
C ALA A 5 -19.97 -9.07 3.43
N GLY A 6 -19.36 -10.05 2.76
CA GLY A 6 -19.63 -11.47 2.97
C GLY A 6 -18.89 -12.06 4.18
N THR A 7 -18.86 -13.39 4.25
CA THR A 7 -18.17 -14.12 5.33
C THR A 7 -16.66 -14.21 5.16
N GLY A 8 -16.13 -13.83 3.99
CA GLY A 8 -14.72 -14.00 3.62
C GLY A 8 -14.28 -15.45 3.43
N GLN A 9 -15.22 -16.42 3.48
CA GLN A 9 -14.91 -17.85 3.38
C GLN A 9 -14.18 -18.22 2.09
N GLU A 10 -14.49 -17.56 0.97
CA GLU A 10 -13.85 -17.79 -0.32
C GLU A 10 -12.33 -17.55 -0.27
N VAL A 11 -11.89 -16.46 0.35
CA VAL A 11 -10.46 -16.16 0.52
C VAL A 11 -9.84 -17.02 1.62
N TRP A 12 -10.59 -17.26 2.69
CA TRP A 12 -10.09 -17.98 3.86
C TRP A 12 -9.85 -19.47 3.59
N GLN A 13 -10.76 -20.13 2.86
CA GLN A 13 -10.65 -21.56 2.56
C GLN A 13 -9.42 -21.86 1.69
N ASP A 14 -9.13 -21.01 0.70
CA ASP A 14 -7.92 -21.10 -0.11
C ASP A 14 -6.65 -21.01 0.74
N LEU A 15 -6.54 -19.93 1.54
CA LEU A 15 -5.39 -19.71 2.42
C LEU A 15 -5.22 -20.83 3.44
N LEU A 16 -6.32 -21.38 3.97
CA LEU A 16 -6.29 -22.47 4.93
C LEU A 16 -5.78 -23.77 4.31
N ALA A 17 -6.06 -24.02 3.03
CA ALA A 17 -5.71 -25.26 2.35
C ALA A 17 -4.20 -25.41 2.13
N ASP A 18 -3.54 -24.37 1.63
CA ASP A 18 -2.11 -24.44 1.25
C ASP A 18 -1.32 -23.13 1.45
N GLY A 19 -1.94 -22.11 2.06
CA GLY A 19 -1.33 -20.79 2.24
C GLY A 19 -1.27 -19.94 0.97
N ARG A 20 -2.04 -20.29 -0.07
CA ARG A 20 -2.06 -19.57 -1.35
C ARG A 20 -3.46 -19.06 -1.66
N LEU A 21 -3.55 -18.17 -2.65
CA LEU A 21 -4.83 -17.66 -3.17
C LEU A 21 -5.02 -18.18 -4.60
N ALA A 22 -6.14 -18.85 -4.87
CA ALA A 22 -6.46 -19.29 -6.23
C ALA A 22 -7.11 -18.12 -7.00
N SER A 23 -6.30 -17.32 -7.69
CA SER A 23 -6.79 -16.18 -8.47
C SER A 23 -6.97 -16.53 -9.95
N PRO A 24 -8.14 -16.28 -10.57
CA PRO A 24 -8.29 -16.38 -12.01
C PRO A 24 -7.39 -15.35 -12.72
N GLN A 25 -6.89 -15.69 -13.90
CA GLN A 25 -6.12 -14.75 -14.72
C GLN A 25 -7.04 -13.67 -15.31
N GLY A 26 -6.58 -12.42 -15.28
CA GLY A 26 -7.25 -11.28 -15.91
C GLY A 26 -8.00 -10.38 -14.92
N GLN A 27 -8.78 -9.45 -15.48
CA GLN A 27 -9.58 -8.51 -14.71
C GLN A 27 -10.84 -9.19 -14.17
N SER A 28 -11.26 -8.82 -12.97
CA SER A 28 -12.58 -9.19 -12.48
C SER A 28 -13.68 -8.50 -13.31
N PRO A 29 -14.89 -9.06 -13.36
CA PRO A 29 -16.04 -8.36 -13.90
C PRO A 29 -16.23 -6.98 -13.23
N PRO A 30 -16.77 -5.98 -13.94
CA PRO A 30 -17.16 -4.72 -13.34
C PRO A 30 -18.21 -4.92 -12.26
N THR A 31 -18.11 -4.18 -11.16
CA THR A 31 -19.11 -4.19 -10.09
C THR A 31 -20.39 -3.47 -10.50
N GLU A 32 -21.53 -3.96 -10.03
CA GLU A 32 -22.82 -3.28 -10.18
C GLU A 32 -22.96 -2.07 -9.22
N LYS A 33 -23.97 -1.23 -9.47
CA LYS A 33 -24.23 -0.07 -8.60
C LYS A 33 -24.62 -0.53 -7.19
N GLY A 34 -23.80 -0.17 -6.20
CA GLY A 34 -24.02 -0.53 -4.80
C GLY A 34 -23.32 -1.83 -4.39
N GLU A 35 -22.74 -2.56 -5.34
CA GLU A 35 -21.86 -3.68 -5.04
C GLU A 35 -20.49 -3.18 -4.57
N VAL A 36 -19.93 -3.85 -3.57
CA VAL A 36 -18.58 -3.62 -3.08
C VAL A 36 -17.69 -4.79 -3.46
N CYS A 37 -16.44 -4.49 -3.83
CA CYS A 37 -15.46 -5.48 -4.22
C CYS A 37 -14.15 -5.23 -3.48
N ALA A 38 -13.51 -6.32 -3.06
CA ALA A 38 -12.18 -6.31 -2.46
C ALA A 38 -11.23 -7.26 -3.19
N ALA A 39 -9.94 -7.07 -2.95
CA ALA A 39 -8.86 -7.91 -3.43
C ALA A 39 -7.99 -8.36 -2.25
N ALA A 40 -7.38 -9.54 -2.38
CA ALA A 40 -6.43 -10.07 -1.43
C ALA A 40 -5.09 -10.32 -2.15
N VAL A 41 -4.00 -10.05 -1.44
CA VAL A 41 -2.64 -10.33 -1.90
C VAL A 41 -1.96 -11.19 -0.85
N CYS A 42 -1.30 -12.26 -1.28
CA CYS A 42 -0.57 -13.17 -0.43
C CYS A 42 0.85 -13.36 -0.96
N ALA A 43 1.82 -13.42 -0.06
CA ALA A 43 3.20 -13.76 -0.35
C ALA A 43 3.69 -14.75 0.70
N THR A 44 4.52 -15.71 0.28
CA THR A 44 5.04 -16.77 1.16
C THR A 44 6.56 -16.82 1.04
N CYS A 45 7.25 -16.97 2.16
CA CYS A 45 8.68 -17.28 2.19
C CYS A 45 8.92 -18.51 3.09
N VAL A 46 9.89 -19.34 2.71
CA VAL A 46 10.32 -20.48 3.52
C VAL A 46 11.54 -20.03 4.32
N VAL A 47 11.50 -20.19 5.64
CA VAL A 47 12.57 -19.76 6.55
C VAL A 47 13.21 -20.99 7.18
N ALA A 48 14.53 -21.13 7.04
CA ALA A 48 15.29 -22.20 7.68
C ALA A 48 15.34 -22.00 9.21
N GLY A 49 15.63 -23.07 9.95
CA GLY A 49 15.85 -22.96 11.40
C GLY A 49 16.94 -21.94 11.70
N HIS A 50 16.68 -21.01 12.61
CA HIS A 50 17.56 -19.88 12.96
C HIS A 50 17.79 -18.87 11.81
N GLY A 51 17.01 -18.93 10.73
CA GLY A 51 17.07 -17.99 9.61
C GLY A 51 16.11 -16.82 9.73
N HIS A 52 16.17 -15.92 8.74
CA HIS A 52 15.28 -14.77 8.59
C HIS A 52 14.76 -14.71 7.16
N GLY A 53 13.49 -14.34 6.98
CA GLY A 53 12.88 -14.08 5.68
C GLY A 53 12.17 -12.73 5.72
N VAL A 54 12.27 -11.98 4.62
CA VAL A 54 11.65 -10.66 4.48
C VAL A 54 10.77 -10.67 3.24
N LEU A 55 9.57 -10.11 3.38
CA LEU A 55 8.62 -9.93 2.29
C LEU A 55 8.12 -8.49 2.35
N GLU A 56 8.18 -7.80 1.21
CA GLU A 56 7.76 -6.40 1.09
C GLU A 56 6.41 -6.29 0.40
N LEU A 57 5.51 -5.51 0.99
CA LEU A 57 4.16 -5.27 0.48
C LEU A 57 3.96 -3.76 0.32
N GLY A 58 3.33 -3.37 -0.79
CA GLY A 58 3.12 -1.97 -1.14
C GLY A 58 1.67 -1.68 -1.51
N LEU A 59 1.15 -0.55 -1.03
CA LEU A 59 -0.15 -0.03 -1.41
C LEU A 59 0.03 1.30 -2.14
N ALA A 60 -0.53 1.39 -3.35
CA ALA A 60 -0.62 2.62 -4.11
C ALA A 60 -2.07 2.92 -4.47
N TRP A 61 -2.43 4.21 -4.50
CA TRP A 61 -3.76 4.68 -4.85
C TRP A 61 -3.67 5.81 -5.87
N ASP A 62 -4.34 5.63 -7.02
CA ASP A 62 -4.43 6.64 -8.07
C ASP A 62 -5.83 7.25 -8.09
N MET A 63 -5.96 8.43 -7.47
CA MET A 63 -7.16 9.26 -7.49
C MET A 63 -6.76 10.67 -7.94
N PRO A 64 -6.45 10.86 -9.24
CA PRO A 64 -5.66 12.00 -9.71
C PRO A 64 -6.44 13.32 -9.67
N ARG A 65 -7.77 13.25 -9.73
CA ARG A 65 -8.68 14.39 -9.81
C ARG A 65 -9.29 14.68 -8.45
N ILE A 66 -9.38 15.96 -8.11
CA ILE A 66 -10.05 16.47 -6.90
C ILE A 66 -11.06 17.52 -7.32
N HIS A 67 -12.24 17.47 -6.73
CA HIS A 67 -13.25 18.52 -6.80
C HIS A 67 -13.50 19.07 -5.40
N PHE A 68 -13.75 20.37 -5.31
CA PHE A 68 -14.11 21.04 -4.06
C PHE A 68 -15.51 21.65 -4.17
N GLY A 69 -16.27 21.65 -3.08
CA GLY A 69 -17.52 22.40 -2.97
C GLY A 69 -18.49 22.14 -4.12
N SER A 70 -18.84 23.20 -4.87
CA SER A 70 -19.76 23.17 -6.02
C SER A 70 -19.26 22.35 -7.21
N ALA A 71 -18.05 21.81 -7.17
CA ALA A 71 -17.40 21.03 -8.23
C ALA A 71 -17.27 21.78 -9.57
N GLU A 72 -17.34 23.13 -9.55
CA GLU A 72 -17.16 23.98 -10.73
C GLU A 72 -15.78 23.85 -11.38
N LYS A 73 -14.75 23.50 -10.59
CA LYS A 73 -13.37 23.35 -11.06
C LYS A 73 -12.78 22.01 -10.64
N GLU A 74 -12.25 21.30 -11.63
CA GLU A 74 -11.40 20.13 -11.42
C GLU A 74 -9.96 20.57 -11.10
N HIS A 75 -9.41 20.02 -10.02
CA HIS A 75 -8.00 20.13 -9.67
C HIS A 75 -7.31 18.78 -9.79
N ARG A 76 -5.98 18.78 -9.92
CA ARG A 76 -5.18 17.55 -9.99
C ARG A 76 -4.23 17.44 -8.80
N ARG A 77 -4.12 16.23 -8.25
CA ARG A 77 -3.15 15.93 -7.18
C ARG A 77 -1.72 16.09 -7.69
N TRP A 78 -0.82 16.59 -6.85
CA TRP A 78 0.53 16.95 -7.27
C TRP A 78 1.33 15.80 -7.89
N TYR A 79 1.14 14.57 -7.40
CA TYR A 79 1.86 13.39 -7.92
C TYR A 79 1.60 13.14 -9.42
N THR A 80 0.48 13.64 -9.97
CA THR A 80 0.13 13.50 -11.38
C THR A 80 1.13 14.15 -12.33
N ARG A 81 1.95 15.08 -11.83
CA ARG A 81 3.07 15.64 -12.59
C ARG A 81 4.14 14.60 -12.96
N PHE A 82 4.25 13.52 -12.18
CA PHE A 82 5.27 12.48 -12.35
C PHE A 82 4.69 11.20 -12.96
N PHE A 83 3.41 10.91 -12.74
CA PHE A 83 2.77 9.65 -13.12
C PHE A 83 1.56 9.80 -14.06
N GLY A 84 1.24 11.02 -14.49
CA GLY A 84 0.08 11.30 -15.33
C GLY A 84 -1.21 11.49 -14.53
N SER A 85 -2.29 11.85 -15.23
CA SER A 85 -3.60 12.18 -14.63
C SER A 85 -4.77 11.36 -15.18
N ASP A 86 -4.46 10.26 -15.85
CA ASP A 86 -5.45 9.46 -16.61
C ASP A 86 -6.17 8.41 -15.75
N GLY A 87 -5.78 8.23 -14.49
CA GLY A 87 -6.41 7.28 -13.57
C GLY A 87 -5.93 5.84 -13.73
N ASN A 88 -4.77 5.63 -14.36
CA ASN A 88 -4.16 4.33 -14.63
C ASN A 88 -2.73 4.21 -14.08
N ALA A 89 -2.33 5.07 -13.13
CA ALA A 89 -0.97 5.16 -12.63
C ALA A 89 -0.61 4.11 -11.57
N CYS A 90 -1.57 3.39 -10.99
CA CYS A 90 -1.32 2.42 -9.92
C CYS A 90 -0.20 1.41 -10.23
N PRO A 91 -0.12 0.76 -11.41
CA PRO A 91 1.00 -0.14 -11.72
C PRO A 91 2.36 0.55 -11.66
N ALA A 92 2.47 1.77 -12.21
CA ALA A 92 3.71 2.55 -12.19
C ALA A 92 4.07 3.05 -10.78
N LEU A 93 3.08 3.47 -9.99
CA LEU A 93 3.24 3.88 -8.59
C LEU A 93 3.72 2.70 -7.72
N SER A 94 3.07 1.54 -7.81
CA SER A 94 3.45 0.34 -7.05
C SER A 94 4.86 -0.13 -7.41
N HIS A 95 5.19 -0.15 -8.71
CA HIS A 95 6.54 -0.49 -9.16
C HIS A 95 7.57 0.51 -8.61
N HIS A 96 7.27 1.82 -8.66
CA HIS A 96 8.17 2.84 -8.12
C HIS A 96 8.39 2.67 -6.62
N LEU A 97 7.33 2.40 -5.86
CA LEU A 97 7.38 2.15 -4.42
C LEU A 97 8.28 0.95 -4.09
N LEU A 98 8.01 -0.22 -4.68
CA LEU A 98 8.75 -1.45 -4.37
C LEU A 98 10.19 -1.43 -4.91
N SER A 99 10.49 -0.58 -5.88
CA SER A 99 11.86 -0.41 -6.40
C SER A 99 12.68 0.63 -5.65
N ARG A 100 12.06 1.46 -4.79
CA ARG A 100 12.72 2.63 -4.18
C ARG A 100 12.58 2.73 -2.66
N TYR A 101 11.77 1.89 -2.02
CA TYR A 101 11.49 1.97 -0.58
C TYR A 101 12.78 2.04 0.27
N GLU A 102 13.80 1.20 0.00
CA GLU A 102 15.07 1.22 0.75
C GLU A 102 15.81 2.58 0.66
N VAL A 103 15.70 3.27 -0.47
CA VAL A 103 16.29 4.61 -0.63
C VAL A 103 15.54 5.63 0.21
N TRP A 104 14.23 5.45 0.35
CA TRP A 104 13.40 6.32 1.18
C TRP A 104 13.62 6.05 2.67
N GLU A 105 13.74 4.80 3.09
CA GLU A 105 14.10 4.43 4.47
C GLU A 105 15.41 5.08 4.89
N LYS A 106 16.48 4.93 4.09
CA LYS A 106 17.78 5.57 4.35
C LYS A 106 17.67 7.09 4.47
N LYS A 107 16.81 7.72 3.66
CA LYS A 107 16.58 9.17 3.75
C LYS A 107 15.81 9.55 5.01
N ILE A 108 14.82 8.73 5.41
CA ILE A 108 14.04 8.92 6.64
C ILE A 108 14.96 8.82 7.86
N GLU A 109 15.75 7.75 7.93
CA GLU A 109 16.74 7.53 8.98
C GLU A 109 17.76 8.66 9.05
N ALA A 110 18.26 9.13 7.91
CA ALA A 110 19.26 10.20 7.87
C ALA A 110 18.75 11.51 8.47
N TRP A 111 17.48 11.88 8.24
CA TRP A 111 16.94 13.12 8.80
C TRP A 111 16.48 12.97 10.26
N GLN A 112 15.98 11.80 10.66
CA GLN A 112 15.57 11.54 12.05
C GLN A 112 16.75 11.28 12.98
N GLY A 113 17.81 10.66 12.46
CA GLY A 113 18.97 10.16 13.21
C GLY A 113 19.58 11.15 14.21
N PRO A 114 19.87 12.42 13.82
CA PRO A 114 20.46 13.40 14.73
C PRO A 114 19.61 13.68 15.98
N ILE A 115 18.29 13.67 15.85
CA ILE A 115 17.36 13.89 16.98
C ILE A 115 17.26 12.61 17.82
N LEU A 116 17.13 11.46 17.16
CA LEU A 116 17.00 10.17 17.85
C LEU A 116 18.24 9.80 18.66
N ALA A 117 19.44 10.11 18.15
CA ALA A 117 20.71 9.86 18.81
C ALA A 117 21.03 10.83 19.97
N ASN A 118 20.32 11.95 20.08
CA ASN A 118 20.57 12.93 21.14
C ASN A 118 20.10 12.40 22.51
N SER A 119 21.03 12.15 23.43
CA SER A 119 20.76 11.64 24.78
C SER A 119 20.11 12.67 25.71
N ASP A 120 20.24 13.96 25.41
CA ASP A 120 19.69 15.05 26.23
C ASP A 120 18.18 15.20 26.02
N LEU A 121 17.66 14.65 24.93
CA LEU A 121 16.24 14.64 24.62
C LEU A 121 15.56 13.41 25.23
N PRO A 122 14.58 13.58 26.13
CA PRO A 122 13.87 12.45 26.71
C PRO A 122 13.02 11.72 25.66
N PRO A 123 12.77 10.39 25.81
CA PRO A 123 12.04 9.61 24.82
C PRO A 123 10.64 10.12 24.48
N TRP A 124 9.90 10.65 25.47
CA TRP A 124 8.56 11.19 25.25
C TRP A 124 8.57 12.39 24.28
N TYR A 125 9.62 13.21 24.33
CA TYR A 125 9.74 14.39 23.48
C TYR A 125 10.02 13.98 22.03
N LYS A 126 10.90 13.00 21.82
CA LYS A 126 11.15 12.41 20.50
C LYS A 126 9.87 11.84 19.89
N SER A 127 9.07 11.14 20.69
CA SER A 127 7.78 10.59 20.25
C SER A 127 6.80 11.68 19.81
N ALA A 128 6.63 12.73 20.63
CA ALA A 128 5.72 13.84 20.33
C ALA A 128 6.17 14.71 19.14
N LEU A 129 7.46 14.70 18.81
CA LEU A 129 7.98 15.48 17.68
C LEU A 129 7.71 14.80 16.32
N PHE A 130 7.69 13.46 16.29
CA PHE A 130 7.57 12.69 15.04
C PHE A 130 6.17 12.15 14.76
N ASN A 131 5.31 12.05 15.77
CA ASN A 131 3.92 11.58 15.64
C ASN A 131 2.96 12.75 15.79
#